data_AF-A0A0D5NJW3-F1
#
_entry.id   AF-A0A0D5NJW3-F1
#
_cell.length_a   1.000
_cell.length_b   1.000
_cell.length_c   1.000
_cell.angle_alpha   90.00
_cell.angle_beta   90.00
_cell.angle_gamma   90.00
#
_symmetry.space_group_name_H-M   'P 1'
#
loop_
_entity.id
_entity.type
_entity.pdbx_description
1 polymer ?
#
loop_
_entity_poly.entity_id
_entity_poly.type
_entity_poly.pdbx_seq_one_letter_code
_entity_poly.pdbx_strand_id
1 'polypeptide(L)'
;MKRYFVLLALIIVWLLTGCRTADGTGQQQSASMPETMPEDFAFSVQFGYGSRNEINTFNHTVTKDLIVNGTASAPLTFTPDEIAQIYADMRKMNIVGEKVLKPEKVNCSVTPHSEDKWKVRINGQITYLHWSGEYCNVTEDARQLERLRDDIFALVKNKAAYKELPEPVGGYA
;
A
#
# COMPACT_ATOMS: atom_id res chain seq x y z
N MET A 1 -50.35 -32.41 -44.56
CA MET A 1 -49.98 -32.77 -43.16
C MET A 1 -49.01 -33.93 -43.28
N LYS A 2 -47.73 -33.93 -42.90
CA LYS A 2 -46.98 -33.31 -41.79
C LYS A 2 -45.56 -33.08 -42.37
N ARG A 3 -45.09 -31.87 -42.72
CA ARG A 3 -44.48 -30.86 -41.84
C ARG A 3 -44.07 -31.45 -40.48
N TYR A 4 -42.80 -31.29 -40.09
CA TYR A 4 -42.24 -31.59 -38.76
C TYR A 4 -41.61 -32.97 -38.49
N PHE A 5 -40.90 -33.61 -39.43
CA PHE A 5 -39.98 -34.70 -39.02
C PHE A 5 -38.62 -34.72 -39.73
N VAL A 6 -38.19 -33.58 -40.29
CA VAL A 6 -36.82 -33.39 -40.84
C VAL A 6 -35.97 -32.47 -39.93
N LEU A 7 -36.53 -31.98 -38.82
CA LEU A 7 -35.87 -31.01 -37.94
C LEU A 7 -35.14 -31.61 -36.73
N LEU A 8 -34.98 -32.94 -36.65
CA LEU A 8 -34.45 -33.61 -35.46
C LEU A 8 -33.14 -34.38 -35.68
N ALA A 9 -32.41 -34.06 -36.77
CA ALA A 9 -31.13 -34.70 -37.10
C ALA A 9 -30.00 -33.68 -37.43
N LEU A 10 -30.14 -32.42 -36.99
CA LEU A 10 -29.16 -31.34 -37.24
C LEU A 10 -28.76 -30.56 -35.97
N ILE A 11 -28.86 -31.17 -34.79
CA ILE A 11 -28.47 -30.53 -33.50
C ILE A 11 -27.50 -31.44 -32.69
N ILE A 12 -26.64 -32.21 -33.36
CA ILE A 12 -25.61 -33.04 -32.68
C ILE A 12 -24.20 -32.77 -33.26
N VAL A 13 -23.93 -31.55 -33.75
CA VAL A 13 -22.59 -31.18 -34.26
C VAL A 13 -22.17 -29.78 -33.77
N TRP A 14 -22.52 -29.40 -32.54
CA TRP A 14 -22.09 -28.13 -31.91
C TRP A 14 -21.72 -28.27 -30.42
N LEU A 15 -21.21 -29.42 -30.00
CA LEU A 15 -20.70 -29.63 -28.63
C LEU A 15 -19.24 -30.14 -28.61
N LEU A 16 -18.41 -29.66 -29.54
CA LEU A 16 -16.95 -29.84 -29.51
C LEU A 16 -16.20 -28.53 -29.78
N THR A 17 -16.66 -27.42 -29.20
CA THR A 17 -15.73 -26.32 -28.86
C THR A 17 -15.04 -26.73 -27.59
N GLY A 18 -13.87 -27.35 -27.73
CA GLY A 18 -12.99 -27.65 -26.61
C GLY A 18 -12.68 -26.37 -25.83
N CYS A 19 -12.92 -26.42 -24.52
CA CYS A 19 -12.21 -25.54 -23.61
C CYS A 19 -10.72 -25.76 -23.85
N ARG A 20 -10.05 -24.80 -24.48
CA ARG A 20 -8.62 -24.59 -24.26
C ARG A 20 -8.49 -24.25 -22.78
N THR A 21 -8.23 -25.25 -21.94
CA THR A 21 -7.44 -25.00 -20.75
C THR A 21 -6.10 -24.54 -21.29
N ALA A 22 -5.91 -23.22 -21.28
CA ALA A 22 -4.56 -22.71 -21.24
C ALA A 22 -3.92 -23.41 -20.04
N ASP A 23 -2.95 -24.27 -20.32
CA ASP A 23 -1.90 -24.62 -19.36
C ASP A 23 -1.16 -23.32 -19.04
N GLY A 24 -1.83 -22.47 -18.27
CA GLY A 24 -1.18 -21.45 -17.49
C GLY A 24 -0.56 -22.23 -16.35
N THR A 25 0.69 -22.65 -16.55
CA THR A 25 1.62 -22.76 -15.44
C THR A 25 1.56 -21.43 -14.71
N GLY A 26 0.69 -21.36 -13.71
CA GLY A 26 0.60 -20.29 -12.74
C GLY A 26 1.87 -20.33 -11.92
N GLN A 27 2.98 -19.92 -12.54
CA GLN A 27 4.00 -19.23 -11.78
C GLN A 27 3.27 -18.02 -11.22
N GLN A 28 3.06 -18.02 -9.90
CA GLN A 28 2.81 -16.79 -9.15
C GLN A 28 3.92 -15.83 -9.56
N GLN A 29 3.65 -15.02 -10.58
CA GLN A 29 4.46 -13.86 -10.90
C GLN A 29 4.24 -12.96 -9.68
N SER A 30 5.22 -12.95 -8.79
CA SER A 30 5.25 -12.02 -7.66
C SER A 30 4.92 -10.64 -8.22
N ALA A 31 3.85 -10.02 -7.71
CA ALA A 31 3.39 -8.73 -8.21
C ALA A 31 4.59 -7.77 -8.17
N SER A 32 5.03 -7.32 -9.34
CA SER A 32 6.21 -6.49 -9.50
C SER A 32 5.77 -5.10 -9.92
N MET A 33 6.37 -4.07 -9.33
CA MET A 33 6.08 -2.68 -9.70
C MET A 33 6.59 -2.36 -11.12
N PRO A 34 5.85 -1.59 -11.92
CA PRO A 34 6.28 -1.14 -13.25
C PRO A 34 7.62 -0.39 -13.23
N GLU A 35 8.37 -0.42 -14.32
CA GLU A 35 9.64 0.33 -14.39
C GLU A 35 9.43 1.84 -14.37
N THR A 36 8.41 2.30 -15.10
CA THR A 36 7.98 3.69 -15.16
C THR A 36 6.87 3.96 -14.14
N MET A 37 6.95 5.08 -13.41
CA MET A 37 5.88 5.50 -12.50
C MET A 37 4.57 5.73 -13.26
N PRO A 38 3.49 5.00 -12.95
CA PRO A 38 2.18 5.23 -13.56
C PRO A 38 1.60 6.60 -13.18
N GLU A 39 0.80 7.19 -14.06
CA GLU A 39 0.14 8.48 -13.80
C GLU A 39 -0.81 8.43 -12.59
N ASP A 40 -1.38 7.26 -12.31
CA ASP A 40 -2.32 7.07 -11.20
C ASP A 40 -1.64 6.73 -9.87
N PHE A 41 -0.30 6.69 -9.84
CA PHE A 41 0.47 6.39 -8.64
C PHE A 41 0.06 7.30 -7.48
N ALA A 42 -0.36 6.68 -6.39
CA ALA A 42 -0.71 7.38 -5.17
C ALA A 42 -0.48 6.48 -3.96
N PHE A 43 -0.19 7.07 -2.81
CA PHE A 43 -0.07 6.33 -1.57
C PHE A 43 -0.58 7.15 -0.39
N SER A 44 -0.91 6.44 0.68
CA SER A 44 -1.00 7.01 2.01
C SER A 44 -0.31 6.11 3.01
N VAL A 45 0.29 6.71 4.02
CA VAL A 45 0.79 6.00 5.20
C VAL A 45 0.28 6.72 6.43
N GLN A 46 -0.48 6.00 7.26
CA GLN A 46 -0.76 6.42 8.63
C GLN A 46 0.29 5.80 9.54
N PHE A 47 0.82 6.54 10.52
CA PHE A 47 1.94 6.08 11.35
C PHE A 47 1.95 6.73 12.74
N GLY A 48 2.83 6.22 13.60
CA GLY A 48 2.93 6.63 15.01
C GLY A 48 1.92 5.91 15.90
N TYR A 49 1.81 6.36 17.15
CA TYR A 49 0.86 5.80 18.11
C TYR A 49 -0.58 5.94 17.60
N GLY A 50 -1.31 4.82 17.60
CA GLY A 50 -2.68 4.77 17.10
C GLY A 50 -2.84 5.16 15.62
N SER A 51 -1.74 5.16 14.84
CA SER A 51 -1.70 5.62 13.45
C SER A 51 -2.28 7.04 13.26
N ARG A 52 -1.99 7.96 14.20
CA ARG A 52 -2.58 9.31 14.22
C ARG A 52 -1.89 10.35 13.33
N ASN A 53 -0.69 10.06 12.84
CA ASN A 53 -0.07 10.85 11.77
C ASN A 53 -0.46 10.26 10.42
N GLU A 54 -0.55 11.08 9.38
CA GLU A 54 -0.83 10.60 8.03
C GLU A 54 -0.09 11.42 6.97
N ILE A 55 0.49 10.76 5.98
CA ILE A 55 0.91 11.35 4.71
C ILE A 55 0.00 10.77 3.65
N ASN A 56 -0.73 11.61 2.90
CA ASN A 56 -1.75 11.15 1.96
C ASN A 56 -1.66 11.88 0.63
N THR A 57 -1.23 11.19 -0.42
CA THR A 57 -1.16 11.76 -1.79
C THR A 57 -2.44 11.57 -2.59
N PHE A 58 -3.40 10.78 -2.11
CA PHE A 58 -4.73 10.70 -2.74
C PHE A 58 -5.49 12.02 -2.56
N ASN A 59 -5.35 12.62 -1.37
CA ASN A 59 -6.05 13.84 -0.99
C ASN A 59 -5.12 15.06 -0.87
N HIS A 60 -3.82 14.88 -1.10
CA HIS A 60 -2.80 15.92 -1.00
C HIS A 60 -2.73 16.59 0.37
N THR A 61 -2.68 15.78 1.43
CA THR A 61 -2.67 16.26 2.82
C THR A 61 -1.61 15.57 3.66
N VAL A 62 -1.13 16.27 4.67
CA VAL A 62 -0.39 15.70 5.80
C VAL A 62 -1.15 15.98 7.08
N THR A 63 -1.23 15.00 7.98
CA THR A 63 -1.82 15.09 9.31
C THR A 63 -0.74 14.86 10.36
N LYS A 64 -0.59 15.80 11.29
CA LYS A 64 0.30 15.74 12.46
C LYS A 64 -0.52 15.39 13.70
N ASP A 65 -0.05 14.40 14.44
CA ASP A 65 -0.59 14.10 15.76
C ASP A 65 -0.14 15.18 16.77
N LEU A 66 -1.11 15.82 17.42
CA LEU A 66 -0.90 16.82 18.47
C LEU A 66 -1.08 16.21 19.88
N ILE A 67 -1.20 14.90 19.97
CA ILE A 67 -1.35 14.11 21.20
C ILE A 67 -2.64 14.49 21.92
N VAL A 68 -2.55 15.35 22.96
CA VAL A 68 -3.71 15.78 23.77
C VAL A 68 -4.61 16.75 23.01
N ASN A 69 -4.05 17.48 22.04
CA ASN A 69 -4.77 18.48 21.24
C ASN A 69 -5.39 17.89 19.95
N GLY A 70 -5.50 16.57 19.84
CA GLY A 70 -6.07 15.92 18.66
C GLY A 70 -5.07 15.82 17.51
N THR A 71 -5.48 16.19 16.31
CA THR A 71 -4.63 16.21 15.11
C THR A 71 -4.82 17.53 14.36
N ALA A 72 -3.83 17.92 13.57
CA ALA A 72 -3.95 19.03 12.65
C ALA A 72 -3.43 18.63 11.27
N SER A 73 -4.04 19.16 10.22
CA SER A 73 -3.69 18.82 8.84
C SER A 73 -3.33 20.05 8.03
N ALA A 74 -2.43 19.86 7.07
CA ALA A 74 -2.01 20.88 6.11
C ALA A 74 -2.00 20.30 4.69
N PRO A 75 -2.12 21.15 3.65
CA PRO A 75 -1.89 20.74 2.27
C PRO A 75 -0.47 20.17 2.10
N LEU A 76 -0.36 19.12 1.30
CA LEU A 76 0.90 18.48 0.95
C LEU A 76 1.00 18.28 -0.56
N THR A 77 2.09 18.74 -1.13
CA THR A 77 2.46 18.45 -2.51
C THR A 77 3.93 18.10 -2.57
N PHE A 78 4.23 16.96 -3.19
CA PHE A 78 5.59 16.58 -3.54
C PHE A 78 5.94 17.21 -4.89
N THR A 79 7.20 17.61 -5.03
CA THR A 79 7.76 17.97 -6.33
C THR A 79 7.83 16.73 -7.24
N PRO A 80 7.93 16.90 -8.57
CA PRO A 80 8.10 15.78 -9.49
C PRO A 80 9.28 14.86 -9.12
N ASP A 81 10.40 15.44 -8.70
CA ASP A 81 11.60 14.67 -8.32
C ASP A 81 11.38 13.89 -7.02
N GLU A 82 10.74 14.50 -6.01
CA GLU A 82 10.42 13.82 -4.76
C GLU A 82 9.48 12.63 -4.98
N ILE A 83 8.39 12.82 -5.73
CA ILE A 83 7.44 11.71 -5.95
C ILE A 83 8.05 10.60 -6.80
N ALA A 84 8.89 10.94 -7.78
CA ALA A 84 9.63 9.96 -8.57
C ALA A 84 10.63 9.17 -7.73
N GLN A 85 11.33 9.84 -6.80
CA GLN A 85 12.25 9.16 -5.87
C GLN A 85 11.49 8.23 -4.93
N ILE A 86 10.37 8.67 -4.36
CA ILE A 86 9.53 7.82 -3.50
C ILE A 86 9.05 6.57 -4.26
N TYR A 87 8.61 6.74 -5.51
CA TYR A 87 8.24 5.62 -6.37
C TYR A 87 9.41 4.65 -6.59
N ALA A 88 10.61 5.18 -6.87
CA ALA A 88 11.80 4.37 -7.08
C ALA A 88 12.18 3.56 -5.83
N ASP A 89 12.07 4.15 -4.64
CA ASP A 89 12.34 3.46 -3.37
C ASP A 89 11.30 2.38 -3.08
N MET A 90 10.01 2.65 -3.31
CA MET A 90 8.95 1.64 -3.25
C MET A 90 9.17 0.49 -4.23
N ARG A 91 9.59 0.80 -5.46
CA ARG A 91 9.90 -0.18 -6.51
C ARG A 91 11.08 -1.06 -6.12
N LYS A 92 12.15 -0.48 -5.57
CA LYS A 92 13.37 -1.19 -5.18
C LYS A 92 13.08 -2.31 -4.16
N MET A 93 12.15 -2.08 -3.24
CA MET A 93 11.70 -3.09 -2.27
C MET A 93 10.46 -3.88 -2.72
N ASN A 94 9.98 -3.61 -3.95
CA ASN A 94 8.75 -4.14 -4.50
C ASN A 94 7.59 -4.09 -3.49
N ILE A 95 7.18 -2.89 -3.06
CA ILE A 95 6.26 -2.69 -1.92
C ILE A 95 4.95 -3.48 -2.06
N VAL A 96 4.49 -3.72 -3.30
CA VAL A 96 3.24 -4.46 -3.57
C VAL A 96 3.40 -5.98 -3.64
N GLY A 97 4.63 -6.49 -3.66
CA GLY A 97 4.92 -7.91 -3.57
C GLY A 97 4.69 -8.46 -2.16
N GLU A 98 4.75 -9.78 -2.02
CA GLU A 98 4.64 -10.44 -0.71
C GLU A 98 5.66 -9.88 0.30
N LYS A 99 5.22 -9.73 1.56
CA LYS A 99 6.00 -9.20 2.67
C LYS A 99 5.78 -10.03 3.93
N VAL A 100 6.85 -10.31 4.65
CA VAL A 100 6.82 -10.91 5.98
C VAL A 100 6.89 -9.77 7.00
N LEU A 101 5.75 -9.27 7.48
CA LEU A 101 5.68 -8.08 8.35
C LEU A 101 5.60 -8.38 9.85
N LYS A 102 5.54 -9.66 10.22
CA LYS A 102 5.54 -10.11 11.61
C LYS A 102 6.66 -11.13 11.82
N PRO A 103 7.40 -11.06 12.93
CA PRO A 103 8.40 -12.07 13.26
C PRO A 103 7.71 -13.42 13.51
N GLU A 104 8.38 -14.52 13.15
CA GLU A 104 7.86 -15.87 13.40
C GLU A 104 7.75 -16.20 14.89
N LYS A 105 8.64 -15.61 15.71
CA LYS A 105 8.68 -15.79 17.15
C LYS A 105 8.51 -14.46 17.85
N VAL A 106 7.41 -14.33 18.59
CA VAL A 106 7.12 -13.19 19.46
C VAL A 106 7.47 -13.59 20.89
N ASN A 107 8.45 -12.91 21.49
CA ASN A 107 8.88 -13.13 22.87
C ASN A 107 8.84 -11.84 23.71
N CYS A 108 8.42 -10.73 23.11
CA CYS A 108 8.33 -9.42 23.70
C CYS A 108 7.18 -8.66 23.03
N SER A 109 6.49 -7.84 23.82
CA SER A 109 5.56 -6.82 23.35
C SER A 109 5.85 -5.51 24.08
N VAL A 110 5.78 -4.38 23.40
CA VAL A 110 5.94 -3.04 23.97
C VAL A 110 4.66 -2.23 23.82
N THR A 111 4.36 -1.42 24.82
CA THR A 111 3.23 -0.48 24.81
C THR A 111 3.69 0.81 25.50
N PRO A 112 3.46 1.99 24.91
CA PRO A 112 2.84 2.22 23.60
C PRO A 112 3.73 1.77 22.44
N HIS A 113 3.13 1.36 21.32
CA HIS A 113 3.83 1.04 20.08
C HIS A 113 3.33 1.88 18.89
N SER A 114 4.17 2.00 17.87
CA SER A 114 3.80 2.60 16.59
C SER A 114 3.21 1.55 15.65
N GLU A 115 2.26 1.96 14.81
CA GLU A 115 1.73 1.12 13.73
C GLU A 115 1.68 1.91 12.44
N ASP A 116 2.16 1.30 11.35
CA ASP A 116 2.06 1.87 10.02
C ASP A 116 0.98 1.16 9.21
N LYS A 117 0.06 1.95 8.65
CA LYS A 117 -1.01 1.47 7.74
C LYS A 117 -0.80 2.11 6.38
N TRP A 118 -0.30 1.32 5.44
CA TRP A 118 -0.05 1.74 4.07
C TRP A 118 -1.22 1.40 3.16
N LYS A 119 -1.48 2.31 2.22
CA LYS A 119 -2.35 2.10 1.06
C LYS A 119 -1.59 2.62 -0.15
N VAL A 120 -1.37 1.77 -1.16
CA VAL A 120 -0.60 2.12 -2.36
C VAL A 120 -1.44 1.79 -3.58
N ARG A 121 -1.57 2.72 -4.52
CA ARG A 121 -2.23 2.55 -5.82
C ARG A 121 -1.21 2.61 -6.94
N ILE A 122 -1.19 1.60 -7.79
CA ILE A 122 -0.34 1.49 -8.98
C ILE A 122 -1.17 0.79 -10.07
N ASN A 123 -1.30 1.39 -11.26
CA ASN A 123 -2.05 0.81 -12.39
C ASN A 123 -3.50 0.40 -12.03
N GLY A 124 -4.18 1.21 -11.24
CA GLY A 124 -5.55 0.98 -10.77
C GLY A 124 -5.67 -0.05 -9.65
N GLN A 125 -4.60 -0.79 -9.31
CA GLN A 125 -4.61 -1.77 -8.23
C GLN A 125 -4.22 -1.13 -6.90
N ILE A 126 -4.97 -1.46 -5.83
CA ILE A 126 -4.67 -1.01 -4.48
C ILE A 126 -4.09 -2.15 -3.65
N THR A 127 -2.94 -1.92 -3.03
CA THR A 127 -2.31 -2.80 -2.04
C THR A 127 -2.34 -2.15 -0.66
N TYR A 128 -2.67 -2.93 0.36
CA TYR A 128 -2.66 -2.51 1.75
C TYR A 128 -1.57 -3.27 2.51
N LEU A 129 -0.81 -2.57 3.35
CA LEU A 129 0.17 -3.18 4.24
C LEU A 129 -0.06 -2.66 5.65
N HIS A 130 0.15 -3.52 6.63
CA HIS A 130 0.10 -3.16 8.04
C HIS A 130 1.33 -3.72 8.74
N TRP A 131 2.12 -2.82 9.32
CA TRP A 131 3.23 -3.16 10.18
C TRP A 131 2.98 -2.59 11.58
N SER A 132 3.34 -3.37 12.60
CA SER A 132 3.26 -2.96 14.01
C SER A 132 4.64 -3.09 14.65
N GLY A 133 5.04 -2.04 15.36
CA GLY A 133 6.22 -1.99 16.21
C GLY A 133 5.99 -2.60 17.61
N GLU A 134 4.90 -3.35 17.82
CA GLU A 134 4.60 -4.02 19.08
C GLU A 134 5.72 -4.97 19.52
N TYR A 135 6.37 -5.66 18.58
CA TYR A 135 7.34 -6.70 18.92
C TYR A 135 8.78 -6.18 18.88
N CYS A 136 9.59 -6.55 19.89
CA CYS A 136 11.02 -6.19 19.95
C CYS A 136 11.82 -6.65 18.71
N ASN A 137 11.42 -7.78 18.12
CA ASN A 137 12.04 -8.28 16.90
C ASN A 137 11.21 -7.82 15.70
N VAL A 138 11.86 -7.16 14.75
CA VAL A 138 11.26 -6.77 13.47
C VAL A 138 11.89 -7.55 12.33
N THR A 139 11.08 -7.88 11.33
CA THR A 139 11.53 -8.53 10.10
C THR A 139 12.27 -7.53 9.22
N GLU A 140 12.96 -8.01 8.18
CA GLU A 140 13.63 -7.08 7.26
C GLU A 140 12.63 -6.25 6.44
N ASP A 141 11.53 -6.85 5.99
CA ASP A 141 10.46 -6.15 5.28
C ASP A 141 9.83 -5.04 6.12
N ALA A 142 9.59 -5.32 7.42
CA ALA A 142 9.11 -4.32 8.36
C ALA A 142 10.10 -3.16 8.51
N ARG A 143 11.40 -3.44 8.67
CA ARG A 143 12.45 -2.40 8.73
C ARG A 143 12.53 -1.58 7.45
N GLN A 144 12.33 -2.19 6.29
CA GLN A 144 12.33 -1.45 5.02
C GLN A 144 11.14 -0.49 4.92
N LEU A 145 9.93 -0.92 5.31
CA LEU A 145 8.76 -0.04 5.37
C LEU A 145 8.93 1.10 6.36
N GLU A 146 9.49 0.80 7.53
CA GLU A 146 9.77 1.78 8.56
C GLU A 146 10.73 2.89 8.05
N ARG A 147 11.85 2.47 7.43
CA ARG A 147 12.82 3.40 6.83
C ARG A 147 12.19 4.23 5.71
N LEU A 148 11.42 3.60 4.81
CA LEU A 148 10.73 4.31 3.74
C LEU A 148 9.79 5.39 4.30
N ARG A 149 9.01 5.07 5.35
CA ARG A 149 8.18 6.07 6.02
C ARG A 149 9.02 7.23 6.55
N ASP A 150 10.13 6.94 7.24
CA ASP A 150 10.98 7.99 7.82
C ASP A 150 11.60 8.91 6.77
N ASP A 151 12.04 8.34 5.65
CA ASP A 151 12.60 9.10 4.54
C ASP A 151 11.55 10.02 3.90
N ILE A 152 10.34 9.50 3.63
CA ILE A 152 9.22 10.31 3.12
C ILE A 152 8.85 11.40 4.13
N PHE A 153 8.77 11.05 5.42
CA PHE A 153 8.40 12.00 6.45
C PHE A 153 9.47 13.09 6.65
N ALA A 154 10.76 12.78 6.43
CA ALA A 154 11.81 13.78 6.41
C ALA A 154 11.61 14.83 5.29
N LEU A 155 11.15 14.42 4.10
CA LEU A 155 10.76 15.36 3.03
C LEU A 155 9.59 16.24 3.49
N VAL A 156 8.57 15.63 4.11
CA VAL A 156 7.37 16.32 4.59
C VAL A 156 7.69 17.34 5.69
N LYS A 157 8.52 16.98 6.67
CA LYS A 157 8.97 17.88 7.75
C LYS A 157 9.67 19.13 7.25
N ASN A 158 10.27 19.08 6.05
CA ASN A 158 10.94 20.22 5.46
C ASN A 158 9.99 21.20 4.75
N LYS A 159 8.74 20.80 4.47
CA LYS A 159 7.74 21.65 3.82
C LYS A 159 7.27 22.77 4.74
N ALA A 160 7.08 23.97 4.19
CA ALA A 160 6.59 25.14 4.94
C ALA A 160 5.23 24.88 5.60
N ALA A 161 4.27 24.33 4.85
CA ALA A 161 2.93 24.03 5.36
C ALA A 161 2.92 23.05 6.56
N TYR A 162 3.87 22.11 6.61
CA TYR A 162 4.00 21.22 7.77
C TYR A 162 4.61 21.94 8.98
N LYS A 163 5.60 22.82 8.76
CA LYS A 163 6.25 23.60 9.81
C LYS A 163 5.32 24.62 10.48
N GLU A 164 4.25 25.03 9.79
CA GLU A 164 3.22 25.91 10.33
C GLU A 164 2.20 25.19 11.23
N LEU A 165 2.18 23.85 11.22
CA LEU A 165 1.32 23.08 12.12
C LEU A 165 1.75 23.25 13.58
N PRO A 166 0.79 23.27 14.53
CA PRO A 166 1.11 23.38 15.95
C PRO A 166 2.09 22.31 16.43
N GLU A 167 2.84 22.62 17.48
CA GLU A 167 3.66 21.62 18.16
C GLU A 167 2.82 20.67 19.01
N PRO A 168 3.19 19.38 19.09
CA PRO A 168 2.49 18.42 19.92
C PRO A 168 2.68 18.75 21.40
N VAL A 169 1.66 18.48 22.21
CA VAL A 169 1.69 18.74 23.66
C VAL A 169 1.47 17.43 24.41
N GLY A 170 2.39 17.08 25.32
CA GLY A 170 2.32 15.85 26.11
C GLY A 170 3.10 14.69 25.51
N GLY A 171 2.74 13.47 25.90
CA GLY A 171 3.39 12.23 25.47
C GLY A 171 2.46 11.03 25.68
N TYR A 172 2.80 9.91 25.03
CA TYR A 172 2.14 8.63 25.29
C TYR A 172 2.85 7.93 26.44
N ALA A 173 2.06 7.42 27.39
CA ALA A 173 2.51 6.66 28.56
C ALA A 173 2.43 5.16 28.30
#